data_AF-A0A743SK69-F1
#
_entry.id   AF-A0A743SK69-F1
#
_cell.length_a   1.000
_cell.length_b   1.000
_cell.length_c   1.000
_cell.angle_alpha   90.00
_cell.angle_beta   90.00
_cell.angle_gamma   90.00
#
_symmetry.space_group_name_H-M   'P 1'
#
loop_
_entity.id
_entity.type
_entity.pdbx_description
1 polymer ?
#
loop_
_entity_poly.entity_id
_entity_poly.type
_entity_poly.pdbx_seq_one_letter_code
_entity_poly.pdbx_strand_id
1 'polypeptide(L)'
;MKQRNPIQGRGLLHPEQSKNGNFAEIIPVISGVIGSQKTSTVSARALHAALGVKRDFTTWIKDRIKRYGFIEGVDYVVVENLSSPKRGSAKSRQQTEHDYLISLNMGKETAMVERTEQGRAVRLYFIKCEEELHKAAPEKAAALRR
;
A
#
# COMPACT_ATOMS: atom_id res chain seq x y z
N MET A 1 57.11 -27.92 14.90
CA MET A 1 55.88 -28.69 15.18
C MET A 1 54.89 -27.86 15.97
N LYS A 2 53.79 -27.43 15.35
CA LYS A 2 52.49 -27.15 15.98
C LYS A 2 51.46 -27.09 14.85
N GLN A 3 50.68 -28.16 14.75
CA GLN A 3 49.59 -28.32 13.78
C GLN A 3 48.41 -27.42 14.18
N ARG A 4 47.77 -26.77 13.20
CA ARG A 4 46.34 -26.40 13.30
C ARG A 4 45.67 -26.62 11.95
N ASN A 5 44.62 -27.42 12.00
CA ASN A 5 43.77 -27.90 10.91
C ASN A 5 42.80 -26.81 10.40
N PRO A 6 42.20 -26.98 9.20
CA PRO A 6 41.52 -25.93 8.45
C PRO A 6 40.07 -25.71 8.91
N ILE A 7 39.61 -24.46 8.85
CA ILE A 7 38.21 -24.10 9.12
C ILE A 7 37.42 -24.25 7.83
N GLN A 8 36.52 -25.24 7.82
CA GLN A 8 35.52 -25.50 6.80
C GLN A 8 34.58 -24.30 6.63
N GLY A 9 34.22 -24.01 5.38
CA GLY A 9 33.27 -22.96 5.03
C GLY A 9 31.87 -23.19 5.59
N ARG A 10 31.19 -22.09 5.89
CA ARG A 10 29.73 -21.99 5.89
C ARG A 10 29.35 -20.64 5.31
N GLY A 11 28.83 -20.66 4.09
CA GLY A 11 28.06 -19.53 3.56
C GLY A 11 26.90 -19.27 4.50
N LEU A 12 26.86 -18.08 5.08
CA LEU A 12 25.69 -17.59 5.78
C LEU A 12 24.78 -17.00 4.70
N LEU A 13 23.89 -17.86 4.19
CA LEU A 13 22.66 -17.41 3.56
C LEU A 13 21.94 -16.55 4.61
N HIS A 14 21.89 -15.25 4.38
CA HIS A 14 20.96 -14.39 5.09
C HIS A 14 19.56 -14.98 4.87
N PRO A 15 18.81 -15.32 5.94
CA PRO A 15 17.42 -15.68 5.76
C PRO A 15 16.72 -14.43 5.24
N GLU A 16 16.35 -14.46 3.96
CA GLU A 16 15.31 -13.60 3.43
C GLU A 16 14.09 -13.80 4.32
N GLN A 17 13.78 -12.81 5.14
CA GLN A 17 12.49 -12.71 5.78
C GLN A 17 11.48 -12.46 4.66
N SER A 18 11.01 -13.55 4.05
CA SER A 18 9.78 -13.55 3.27
C SER A 18 8.66 -13.18 4.25
N LYS A 19 8.41 -11.87 4.35
CA LYS A 19 7.20 -11.34 4.97
C LYS A 19 6.05 -11.70 4.04
N ASN A 20 5.56 -12.93 4.15
CA ASN A 20 4.18 -13.25 3.78
C ASN A 20 3.23 -12.56 4.78
N GLY A 21 3.28 -11.23 4.83
CA GLY A 21 2.35 -10.41 5.57
C GLY A 21 1.09 -10.27 4.72
N ASN A 22 -0.04 -10.68 5.28
CA ASN A 22 -1.34 -10.39 4.71
C ASN A 22 -1.39 -8.88 4.39
N PHE A 23 -1.60 -8.52 3.13
CA PHE A 23 -1.62 -7.10 2.72
C PHE A 23 -2.66 -6.30 3.50
N ALA A 24 -3.74 -6.96 3.97
CA ALA A 24 -4.77 -6.36 4.81
C ALA A 24 -4.28 -6.02 6.24
N GLU A 25 -3.21 -6.64 6.73
CA GLU A 25 -2.62 -6.33 8.05
C GLU A 25 -1.63 -5.17 7.98
N ILE A 26 -1.05 -4.90 6.80
CA ILE A 26 0.00 -3.89 6.63
C ILE A 26 -0.59 -2.47 6.52
N ILE A 27 -1.84 -2.34 6.09
CA ILE A 27 -2.49 -1.05 5.90
C ILE A 27 -3.70 -0.95 6.83
N PRO A 28 -3.69 -0.02 7.81
CA PRO A 28 -4.82 0.18 8.69
C PRO A 28 -6.00 0.70 7.87
N VAL A 29 -7.05 -0.12 7.75
CA VAL A 29 -8.33 0.28 7.19
C VAL A 29 -9.16 0.89 8.32
N ILE A 30 -9.44 2.19 8.23
CA ILE A 30 -10.18 2.93 9.24
C ILE A 30 -11.56 3.25 8.69
N SER A 31 -12.61 3.02 9.47
CA SER A 31 -13.95 3.52 9.12
C SER A 31 -13.92 5.04 9.14
N GLY A 32 -14.15 5.67 7.98
CA GLY A 32 -14.13 7.12 7.81
C GLY A 32 -15.35 7.62 7.04
N VAL A 33 -15.35 8.92 6.76
CA VAL A 33 -16.36 9.56 5.92
C VAL A 33 -15.63 10.29 4.80
N ILE A 34 -16.00 9.99 3.55
CA ILE A 34 -15.57 10.76 2.38
C ILE A 34 -16.83 11.45 1.85
N GLY A 35 -16.81 12.79 1.85
CA GLY A 35 -18.00 13.60 1.56
C GLY A 35 -19.11 13.34 2.58
N SER A 36 -20.23 12.76 2.14
CA SER A 36 -21.38 12.39 2.99
C SER A 36 -21.52 10.89 3.25
N GLN A 37 -20.62 10.06 2.71
CA GLN A 37 -20.73 8.59 2.78
C GLN A 37 -19.76 8.00 3.79
N LYS A 38 -20.28 7.14 4.69
CA LYS A 38 -19.43 6.31 5.56
C LYS A 38 -18.77 5.25 4.70
N THR A 39 -17.44 5.27 4.63
CA THR A 39 -16.66 4.32 3.85
C THR A 39 -15.40 3.92 4.61
N SER A 40 -14.88 2.74 4.30
CA SER A 40 -13.55 2.36 4.72
C SER A 40 -12.53 3.23 4.00
N THR A 41 -11.67 3.88 4.77
CA THR A 41 -10.63 4.81 4.32
C THR A 41 -9.24 4.30 4.69
N VAL A 42 -8.27 4.72 3.90
CA VAL A 42 -6.87 4.35 4.03
C VAL A 42 -6.01 5.61 3.86
N SER A 43 -4.91 5.72 4.61
CA SER A 43 -3.89 6.76 4.35
C SER A 43 -3.13 6.44 3.06
N ALA A 44 -3.11 7.39 2.12
CA ALA A 44 -2.34 7.26 0.90
C ALA A 44 -0.83 7.16 1.18
N ARG A 45 -0.32 7.83 2.23
CA ARG A 45 1.08 7.68 2.65
C ARG A 45 1.38 6.28 3.16
N ALA A 46 0.49 5.69 3.96
CA ALA A 46 0.64 4.32 4.41
C ALA A 46 0.62 3.34 3.23
N LEU A 47 -0.32 3.53 2.28
CA LEU A 47 -0.38 2.73 1.05
C LEU A 47 0.89 2.88 0.20
N HIS A 48 1.40 4.11 0.00
CA HIS A 48 2.62 4.39 -0.74
C HIS A 48 3.83 3.64 -0.17
N ALA A 49 4.00 3.71 1.14
CA ALA A 49 5.06 3.01 1.86
C ALA A 49 4.89 1.48 1.76
N ALA A 50 3.68 0.97 1.96
CA ALA A 50 3.37 -0.45 1.88
C ALA A 50 3.62 -1.01 0.46
N LEU A 51 3.33 -0.23 -0.57
CA LEU A 51 3.56 -0.62 -1.96
C LEU A 51 5.03 -0.55 -2.39
N GLY A 52 5.92 0.02 -1.57
CA GLY A 52 7.35 0.15 -1.89
C GLY A 52 7.62 1.08 -3.07
N VAL A 53 6.76 2.09 -3.30
CA VAL A 53 6.90 3.01 -4.42
C VAL A 53 8.08 3.96 -4.16
N LYS A 54 9.04 3.99 -5.10
CA LYS A 54 10.25 4.82 -4.97
C LYS A 54 10.05 6.30 -5.33
N ARG A 55 9.00 6.61 -6.10
CA ARG A 55 8.69 8.00 -6.48
C ARG A 55 8.25 8.78 -5.25
N ASP A 56 8.62 10.07 -5.18
CA ASP A 56 8.13 10.99 -4.16
C ASP A 56 6.61 10.93 -4.01
N PHE A 57 6.13 10.90 -2.77
CA PHE A 57 4.72 10.73 -2.42
C PHE A 57 3.83 11.78 -3.09
N THR A 58 4.20 13.06 -2.98
CA THR A 58 3.37 14.18 -3.49
C THR A 58 3.21 14.08 -4.99
N THR A 59 4.31 13.81 -5.70
CA THR A 59 4.30 13.64 -7.15
C THR A 59 3.49 12.40 -7.56
N TRP A 60 3.66 11.30 -6.81
CA TRP A 60 2.99 10.03 -7.08
C TRP A 60 1.46 10.13 -6.91
N ILE A 61 0.98 10.65 -5.77
CA ILE A 61 -0.47 10.68 -5.49
C ILE A 61 -1.20 11.62 -6.44
N LYS A 62 -0.62 12.79 -6.76
CA LYS A 62 -1.19 13.74 -7.73
C LYS A 62 -1.26 13.14 -9.14
N ASP A 63 -0.23 12.40 -9.56
CA ASP A 63 -0.22 11.68 -10.84
C ASP A 63 -1.30 10.59 -10.88
N ARG A 64 -1.50 9.84 -9.78
CA ARG A 64 -2.56 8.81 -9.70
C ARG A 64 -3.96 9.39 -9.73
N ILE A 65 -4.22 10.42 -8.93
CA ILE A 65 -5.49 11.15 -8.96
C ILE A 65 -5.82 11.62 -10.38
N LYS A 66 -4.86 12.28 -11.04
CA LYS A 66 -5.06 12.81 -12.39
C LYS A 66 -5.27 11.71 -13.44
N ARG A 67 -4.47 10.64 -13.43
CA ARG A 67 -4.52 9.61 -14.48
C ARG A 67 -5.77 8.73 -14.42
N TYR A 68 -6.25 8.45 -13.22
CA TYR A 68 -7.40 7.56 -13.01
C TYR A 68 -8.70 8.30 -12.76
N GLY A 69 -8.66 9.64 -12.72
CA GLY A 69 -9.86 10.47 -12.62
C GLY A 69 -10.54 10.43 -11.25
N PHE A 70 -9.78 10.18 -10.18
CA PHE A 70 -10.32 10.16 -8.81
C PHE A 70 -10.85 11.54 -8.41
N ILE A 71 -11.99 11.57 -7.73
CA ILE A 71 -12.74 12.78 -7.42
C ILE A 71 -12.63 13.11 -5.92
N GLU A 72 -12.28 14.35 -5.60
CA GLU A 72 -12.27 14.83 -4.22
C GLU A 72 -13.69 14.85 -3.62
N GLY A 73 -13.83 14.38 -2.38
CA GLY A 73 -15.11 14.22 -1.71
C GLY A 73 -15.89 12.96 -2.12
N VAL A 74 -15.36 12.16 -3.05
CA VAL A 74 -15.90 10.85 -3.43
C VAL A 74 -14.87 9.75 -3.20
N ASP A 75 -13.70 9.88 -3.82
CA ASP A 75 -12.62 8.89 -3.75
C ASP A 75 -11.58 9.24 -2.71
N TYR A 76 -11.39 10.52 -2.40
CA TYR A 76 -10.43 10.95 -1.39
C TYR A 76 -10.82 12.28 -0.74
N VAL A 77 -10.18 12.56 0.40
CA VAL A 77 -10.11 13.90 1.01
C VAL A 77 -8.67 14.21 1.39
N VAL A 78 -8.27 15.48 1.27
CA VAL A 78 -6.95 15.93 1.73
C VAL A 78 -7.01 16.25 3.21
N VAL A 79 -6.06 15.73 3.98
CA VAL A 79 -5.92 16.02 5.41
C VAL A 79 -4.55 16.63 5.69
N GLU A 80 -4.54 17.60 6.59
CA GLU A 80 -3.31 18.21 7.07
C GLU A 80 -2.88 17.53 8.37
N ASN A 81 -1.66 17.02 8.37
CA ASN A 81 -0.99 16.48 9.55
C ASN A 81 0.17 17.41 9.95
N LEU A 82 0.55 17.39 11.21
CA LEU A 82 1.76 18.07 11.69
C LEU A 82 2.90 17.06 11.73
N SER A 83 3.99 17.36 11.03
CA SER A 83 5.19 16.54 11.10
C SER A 83 5.84 16.62 12.48
N SER A 84 6.44 15.51 12.92
CA SER A 84 7.22 15.49 14.16
C SER A 84 8.46 16.37 14.03
N PRO A 85 8.79 17.22 15.04
CA PRO A 85 9.99 18.04 15.00
C PRO A 85 11.25 17.18 14.85
N LYS A 86 12.08 17.49 13.86
CA LYS A 86 13.36 16.80 13.66
C LYS A 86 14.38 17.30 14.70
N ARG A 87 14.48 16.59 15.82
CA ARG A 87 15.45 16.89 16.90
C ARG A 87 16.86 16.99 16.31
N GLY A 88 17.57 18.08 16.61
CA GLY A 88 18.94 18.34 16.13
C GLY A 88 19.07 19.24 14.91
N SER A 89 17.98 19.78 14.36
CA SER A 89 18.03 20.82 13.31
C SER A 89 17.69 22.20 13.88
N ALA A 90 18.42 23.25 13.46
CA ALA A 90 18.03 24.64 13.73
C ALA A 90 16.66 25.01 13.11
N LYS A 91 16.17 24.21 12.15
CA LYS A 91 14.82 24.28 11.58
C LYS A 91 13.86 23.23 12.18
N SER A 92 14.04 22.87 13.45
CA SER A 92 13.18 21.92 14.19
C SER A 92 11.78 22.51 14.51
N ARG A 93 11.07 22.98 13.49
CA ARG A 93 9.65 23.35 13.59
C ARG A 93 8.80 22.23 12.99
N GLN A 94 7.61 22.02 13.54
CA GLN A 94 6.61 21.18 12.88
C GLN A 94 6.28 21.79 11.52
N GLN A 95 6.23 20.95 10.49
CA GLN A 95 5.81 21.34 9.16
C GLN A 95 4.44 20.73 8.87
N THR A 96 3.58 21.49 8.21
CA THR A 96 2.33 20.95 7.68
C THR A 96 2.67 19.92 6.61
N GLU A 97 2.18 18.70 6.80
CA GLU A 97 2.33 17.57 5.90
C GLU A 97 0.96 17.14 5.39
N HIS A 98 0.75 17.20 4.08
CA HIS A 98 -0.50 16.74 3.49
C HIS A 98 -0.50 15.22 3.35
N ASP A 99 -1.58 14.57 3.79
CA ASP A 99 -1.92 13.20 3.45
C ASP A 99 -3.27 13.18 2.73
N TYR A 100 -3.57 12.07 2.06
CA TYR A 100 -4.81 11.85 1.35
C TYR A 100 -5.48 10.65 2.00
N LEU A 101 -6.64 10.86 2.63
CA LEU A 101 -7.47 9.75 3.06
C LEU A 101 -8.26 9.29 1.84
N ILE A 102 -7.92 8.12 1.33
CA ILE A 102 -8.49 7.55 0.11
C ILE A 102 -9.51 6.48 0.47
N SER A 103 -10.50 6.31 -0.38
CA SER A 103 -11.48 5.23 -0.28
C SER A 103 -10.77 3.89 -0.46
N LEU A 104 -11.35 2.83 0.10
CA LEU A 104 -10.82 1.49 -0.07
C LEU A 104 -10.76 1.07 -1.55
N ASN A 105 -11.71 1.51 -2.38
CA ASN A 105 -11.73 1.21 -3.82
C ASN A 105 -10.59 1.92 -4.55
N MET A 106 -10.42 3.23 -4.31
CA MET A 106 -9.28 3.99 -4.85
C MET A 106 -7.94 3.36 -4.43
N GLY A 107 -7.82 2.91 -3.18
CA GLY A 107 -6.63 2.23 -2.69
C GLY A 107 -6.34 0.90 -3.40
N LYS A 108 -7.38 0.09 -3.64
CA LYS A 108 -7.28 -1.16 -4.40
C LYS A 108 -6.84 -0.91 -5.84
N GLU A 109 -7.49 0.02 -6.53
CA GLU A 109 -7.14 0.38 -7.91
C GLU A 109 -5.71 0.90 -8.00
N THR A 110 -5.32 1.80 -7.10
CA THR A 110 -3.96 2.34 -7.03
C THR A 110 -2.94 1.22 -6.81
N ALA A 111 -3.18 0.31 -5.88
CA ALA A 111 -2.31 -0.84 -5.64
C ALA A 111 -2.20 -1.76 -6.86
N MET A 112 -3.31 -2.01 -7.56
CA MET A 112 -3.36 -2.86 -8.75
C MET A 112 -2.57 -2.28 -9.93
N VAL A 113 -2.42 -0.97 -10.04
CA VAL A 113 -1.70 -0.35 -11.17
C VAL A 113 -0.21 -0.15 -10.89
N GLU A 114 0.21 -0.29 -9.62
CA GLU A 114 1.63 -0.16 -9.29
C GLU A 114 2.46 -1.34 -9.78
N ARG A 115 3.58 -1.01 -10.43
CA ARG A 115 4.56 -1.97 -10.94
C ARG A 115 5.57 -2.36 -9.85
N THR A 116 5.05 -2.76 -8.69
CA THR A 116 5.84 -3.24 -7.55
C THR A 116 5.48 -4.69 -7.22
N GLU A 117 6.30 -5.36 -6.42
CA GLU A 117 6.03 -6.72 -5.97
C GLU A 117 4.73 -6.79 -5.16
N GLN A 118 4.50 -5.80 -4.29
CA GLN A 118 3.28 -5.66 -3.51
C GLN A 118 2.08 -5.39 -4.40
N GLY A 119 2.20 -4.52 -5.41
CA GLY A 119 1.16 -4.35 -6.41
C GLY A 119 0.85 -5.64 -7.17
N ARG A 120 1.87 -6.46 -7.47
CA ARG A 120 1.68 -7.79 -8.08
C ARG A 120 0.93 -8.74 -7.14
N ALA A 121 1.31 -8.79 -5.86
CA ALA A 121 0.63 -9.61 -4.86
C ALA A 121 -0.85 -9.24 -4.73
N VAL A 122 -1.17 -7.93 -4.72
CA VAL A 122 -2.55 -7.43 -4.71
C VAL A 122 -3.31 -7.91 -5.96
N ARG A 123 -2.74 -7.74 -7.16
CA ARG A 123 -3.37 -8.23 -8.40
C ARG A 123 -3.66 -9.74 -8.34
N LEU A 124 -2.69 -10.54 -7.92
CA LEU A 124 -2.84 -12.00 -7.82
C LEU A 124 -3.91 -12.40 -6.80
N TYR A 125 -3.98 -11.70 -5.68
CA TYR A 125 -5.05 -11.91 -4.69
C TYR A 125 -6.43 -11.68 -5.31
N PHE A 126 -6.65 -10.58 -6.02
CA PHE A 126 -7.95 -10.28 -6.62
C PHE A 126 -8.31 -11.20 -7.79
N ILE A 127 -7.33 -11.63 -8.59
CA ILE A 127 -7.54 -12.68 -9.61
C ILE A 127 -8.02 -13.97 -8.95
N LYS A 128 -7.35 -14.41 -7.88
CA LYS A 128 -7.76 -15.60 -7.14
C LYS A 128 -9.16 -15.46 -6.54
N CYS A 129 -9.51 -14.29 -6.00
CA CYS A 129 -10.86 -14.04 -5.52
C CYS A 129 -11.92 -14.15 -6.64
N GLU A 130 -11.61 -13.66 -7.84
CA GLU A 130 -12.50 -13.78 -9.00
C GLU A 130 -12.66 -15.25 -9.44
N GLU A 131 -11.57 -16.01 -9.48
CA GLU A 131 -11.59 -17.45 -9.80
C GLU A 131 -12.42 -18.25 -8.79
N GLU A 132 -12.23 -17.99 -7.50
CA GLU A 132 -12.99 -18.67 -6.43
C GLU A 132 -14.46 -18.26 -6.44
N LEU A 133 -14.79 -17.00 -6.74
CA LEU A 133 -16.17 -16.56 -6.94
C LEU A 133 -16.82 -17.28 -8.13
N HIS A 134 -16.08 -17.47 -9.21
CA HIS A 134 -16.56 -18.19 -10.38
C HIS A 134 -16.88 -19.66 -10.08
N LYS A 135 -16.07 -20.32 -9.26
CA LYS A 135 -16.31 -21.71 -8.80
C LYS A 135 -17.47 -21.80 -7.81
N ALA A 136 -17.53 -20.89 -6.84
CA ALA A 136 -18.50 -20.95 -5.74
C ALA A 136 -19.91 -20.45 -6.14
N ALA A 137 -19.99 -19.49 -7.05
CA ALA A 137 -21.25 -18.86 -7.46
C ALA A 137 -21.22 -18.43 -8.94
N PRO A 138 -21.27 -19.39 -9.89
CA PRO A 138 -21.11 -19.10 -11.32
C PRO A 138 -22.16 -18.13 -11.87
N GLU A 139 -23.42 -18.20 -11.41
CA GLU A 139 -24.46 -17.25 -11.83
C GLU A 139 -24.18 -15.82 -11.36
N LYS A 140 -23.72 -15.64 -10.12
CA LYS A 140 -23.33 -14.32 -9.59
C LYS A 140 -22.10 -13.77 -10.33
N ALA A 141 -21.11 -14.62 -10.56
CA ALA A 141 -19.92 -14.25 -11.35
C ALA A 141 -20.31 -13.83 -12.77
N ALA A 142 -21.22 -14.57 -13.42
CA ALA A 142 -21.73 -14.22 -14.75
C ALA A 142 -22.53 -12.91 -14.77
N ALA A 143 -23.27 -12.59 -13.71
CA ALA A 143 -23.98 -11.32 -13.58
C ALA A 143 -23.05 -10.12 -13.43
N LEU A 144 -21.90 -10.29 -12.78
CA LEU A 144 -20.90 -9.22 -12.58
C LEU A 144 -20.04 -8.92 -13.82
N ARG A 145 -20.06 -9.80 -14.83
CA ARG A 145 -19.29 -9.64 -16.09
C ARG A 145 -20.04 -8.87 -17.18
N ARG A 146 -21.28 -8.45 -16.93
CA ARG A 146 -22.15 -7.71 -17.86
C ARG A 146 -22.01 -6.21 -17.68
#